data_AF-A0A962JN04-F1
#
_entry.id   AF-A0A962JN04-F1
#
_cell.length_a   1.000
_cell.length_b   1.000
_cell.length_c   1.000
_cell.angle_alpha   90.00
_cell.angle_beta   90.00
_cell.angle_gamma   90.00
#
_symmetry.space_group_name_H-M   'P 1'
#
loop_
_entity.id
_entity.type
_entity.pdbx_description
1 polymer ?
#
loop_
_entity_poly.entity_id
_entity_poly.type
_entity_poly.pdbx_seq_one_letter_code
_entity_poly.pdbx_strand_id
1 'polypeptide(L)'
;MYPYNPKLKELARQLRNNATLAEVLLWQQLKNKQMLGYDFHRQKPILNYIVDFFCHELALAIEIDGISHDSELAIIKDQQRQ
;
A
#
# COMPACT_ATOMS: atom_id res chain seq x y z
N MET A 1 4.43 -14.77 5.78
CA MET A 1 4.82 -13.86 4.67
C MET A 1 3.77 -14.00 3.59
N TYR A 2 3.10 -12.91 3.19
CA TYR A 2 2.11 -12.99 2.10
C TYR A 2 2.83 -13.14 0.77
N PRO A 3 2.43 -14.09 -0.10
CA PRO A 3 2.99 -14.20 -1.43
C PRO A 3 2.65 -12.95 -2.23
N TYR A 4 3.52 -12.56 -3.15
CA TYR A 4 3.30 -11.43 -4.03
C TYR A 4 3.86 -11.70 -5.42
N ASN A 5 3.28 -11.05 -6.42
CA ASN A 5 3.76 -11.10 -7.79
C ASN A 5 5.08 -10.31 -7.92
N PRO A 6 6.21 -10.96 -8.26
CA PRO A 6 7.51 -10.30 -8.35
C PRO A 6 7.54 -9.13 -9.35
N LYS A 7 6.66 -9.14 -10.37
CA LYS A 7 6.55 -8.06 -11.36
C LYS A 7 6.12 -6.73 -10.72
N LEU A 8 5.44 -6.76 -9.58
CA LEU A 8 5.01 -5.56 -8.86
C LEU A 8 6.14 -4.90 -8.05
N LYS A 9 7.29 -5.55 -7.89
CA LYS A 9 8.40 -5.04 -7.07
C LYS A 9 8.90 -3.68 -7.58
N GLU A 10 9.01 -3.54 -8.90
CA GLU A 10 9.50 -2.32 -9.52
C GLU A 10 8.46 -1.20 -9.45
N LEU A 11 7.20 -1.51 -9.74
CA LEU A 11 6.08 -0.56 -9.57
C LEU A 11 5.99 -0.07 -8.12
N ALA A 12 6.06 -0.96 -7.14
CA ALA A 12 6.05 -0.60 -5.72
C ALA A 12 7.22 0.33 -5.34
N ARG A 13 8.39 0.15 -5.97
CA ARG A 13 9.54 1.04 -5.78
C ARG A 13 9.26 2.43 -6.35
N GLN A 14 8.64 2.51 -7.52
CA GLN A 14 8.25 3.77 -8.14
C GLN A 14 7.20 4.50 -7.29
N LEU A 15 6.17 3.81 -6.82
CA LEU A 15 5.14 4.36 -5.93
C LEU A 15 5.74 4.91 -4.63
N ARG A 16 6.69 4.20 -4.03
CA ARG A 16 7.42 4.71 -2.85
C ARG A 16 8.18 6.01 -3.12
N ASN A 17 8.66 6.23 -4.33
CA ASN A 17 9.43 7.42 -4.67
C ASN A 17 8.53 8.58 -5.12
N ASN A 18 7.30 8.28 -5.56
CA ASN A 18 6.33 9.23 -6.09
C ASN A 18 5.05 9.29 -5.23
N ALA A 19 5.18 9.08 -3.91
CA ALA A 19 4.07 9.07 -2.98
C ALA A 19 3.38 10.44 -2.91
N THR A 20 2.04 10.44 -2.75
CA THR A 20 1.28 11.68 -2.55
C THR A 20 1.65 12.37 -1.23
N LEU A 21 1.31 13.66 -1.09
CA LEU A 21 1.52 14.38 0.17
C LEU A 21 0.81 13.69 1.35
N ALA A 22 -0.41 13.18 1.13
CA ALA A 22 -1.18 12.46 2.13
C ALA A 22 -0.46 11.18 2.59
N GLU A 23 0.03 10.36 1.66
CA GLU A 23 0.85 9.18 1.97
C GLU A 23 2.14 9.53 2.72
N VAL A 24 2.84 10.59 2.31
CA VAL A 24 4.06 11.04 2.98
C VAL A 24 3.79 11.43 4.43
N LEU A 25 2.73 12.21 4.68
CA LEU A 25 2.36 12.64 6.02
C LEU A 25 1.94 11.45 6.89
N LEU A 26 1.13 10.52 6.37
CA LEU A 26 0.76 9.32 7.11
C LEU A 26 1.98 8.44 7.41
N TRP A 27 2.87 8.26 6.42
CA TRP A 27 4.09 7.48 6.61
C TRP A 27 4.98 8.02 7.73
N GLN A 28 5.06 9.34 7.89
CA GLN A 28 5.82 9.94 9.00
C GLN A 28 5.30 9.52 10.37
N GLN A 29 3.99 9.30 10.50
CA GLN A 29 3.35 8.84 11.74
C GLN A 29 3.45 7.32 11.96
N LEU A 30 3.51 6.55 10.87
CA LEU A 30 3.51 5.08 10.94
C LEU A 30 4.92 4.47 11.02
N LYS A 31 5.93 5.09 10.39
CA LYS A 31 7.28 4.52 10.29
C LYS A 31 7.91 4.29 11.67
N ASN A 32 8.87 3.36 11.72
CA ASN A 32 9.67 3.08 12.92
C ASN A 32 8.84 2.71 14.15
N LYS A 33 7.71 2.01 13.95
CA LYS A 33 6.84 1.56 15.05
C LYS A 33 6.28 2.69 15.93
N GLN A 34 6.23 3.92 15.40
CA GLN A 34 5.70 5.08 16.11
C GLN A 34 4.22 4.91 16.46
N MET A 35 3.45 4.22 15.61
CA MET A 35 2.05 3.92 15.86
C MET A 35 1.92 2.71 16.79
N LEU A 36 1.84 2.96 18.09
CA LEU A 36 1.56 1.95 19.13
C LEU A 36 2.52 0.75 19.12
N GLY A 37 3.73 0.88 18.56
CA GLY A 37 4.69 -0.21 18.46
C GLY A 37 4.55 -1.11 17.22
N TYR A 38 3.53 -0.90 16.38
CA TYR A 38 3.26 -1.74 15.22
C TYR A 38 4.15 -1.40 14.00
N ASP A 39 4.63 -2.43 13.32
CA ASP A 39 5.44 -2.26 12.10
C ASP A 39 4.56 -2.12 10.84
N PHE A 40 4.63 -0.96 10.20
CA PHE A 40 3.93 -0.66 8.95
C PHE A 40 4.87 -0.65 7.76
N HIS A 41 4.42 -1.25 6.66
CA HIS A 41 5.14 -1.36 5.40
C HIS A 41 4.38 -0.54 4.35
N ARG A 42 5.04 0.45 3.75
CA ARG A 42 4.43 1.27 2.69
C ARG A 42 4.57 0.64 1.30
N GLN A 43 3.54 0.80 0.46
CA GLN A 43 3.47 0.33 -0.93
C GLN A 43 3.87 -1.15 -1.01
N LYS A 44 3.16 -2.00 -0.26
CA LYS A 44 3.46 -3.41 -0.06
C LYS A 44 2.77 -4.26 -1.14
N PRO A 45 3.53 -4.97 -1.98
CA PRO A 45 2.95 -5.97 -2.86
C PRO A 45 2.34 -7.12 -2.05
N ILE A 46 1.07 -7.43 -2.32
CA ILE A 46 0.32 -8.54 -1.73
C ILE A 46 -0.49 -9.18 -2.86
N LEU A 47 -0.28 -10.48 -3.10
CA LEU A 47 -0.85 -11.19 -4.24
C LEU A 47 -0.55 -10.45 -5.55
N ASN A 48 -1.59 -9.99 -6.25
CA ASN A 48 -1.50 -9.25 -7.50
C ASN A 48 -1.81 -7.75 -7.33
N TYR A 49 -1.62 -7.20 -6.12
CA TYR A 49 -1.94 -5.83 -5.75
C TYR A 49 -0.78 -5.19 -4.99
N ILE A 50 -0.78 -3.86 -4.91
CA ILE A 50 0.09 -3.08 -4.04
C ILE A 50 -0.83 -2.27 -3.13
N VAL A 51 -0.67 -2.44 -1.83
CA VAL A 51 -1.43 -1.73 -0.79
C VAL A 51 -0.58 -0.56 -0.28
N ASP A 52 -1.18 0.61 -0.06
CA ASP A 52 -0.47 1.82 0.36
C ASP A 52 0.26 1.62 1.70
N PHE A 53 -0.41 1.05 2.71
CA PHE A 53 0.22 0.67 3.97
C PHE A 53 -0.30 -0.67 4.49
N PHE A 54 0.62 -1.51 4.96
CA PHE A 54 0.28 -2.82 5.49
C PHE A 54 0.96 -3.10 6.84
N CYS A 55 0.19 -3.55 7.82
CA CYS A 55 0.68 -4.07 9.09
C CYS A 55 0.47 -5.58 9.17
N HIS A 56 1.57 -6.32 9.26
CA HIS A 56 1.53 -7.78 9.36
C HIS A 56 0.90 -8.27 10.67
N GLU A 57 1.20 -7.60 11.78
CA GLU A 57 0.77 -7.99 13.13
C GLU A 57 -0.76 -7.86 13.30
N LEU A 58 -1.35 -6.86 12.65
CA LEU A 58 -2.79 -6.58 12.70
C LEU A 58 -3.58 -7.18 11.52
N ALA A 59 -2.90 -7.78 10.54
CA ALA A 59 -3.49 -8.13 9.24
C ALA A 59 -4.28 -6.96 8.62
N LEU A 60 -3.75 -5.74 8.77
CA LEU A 60 -4.43 -4.50 8.42
C LEU A 60 -3.81 -3.87 7.16
N ALA A 61 -4.67 -3.59 6.18
CA ALA A 61 -4.37 -2.75 5.03
C ALA A 61 -5.02 -1.38 5.23
N ILE A 62 -4.28 -0.31 4.92
CA ILE A 62 -4.79 1.07 4.86
C ILE A 62 -4.52 1.58 3.45
N GLU A 63 -5.57 1.96 2.75
CA GLU A 63 -5.51 2.61 1.43
C GLU A 63 -5.87 4.08 1.60
N ILE A 64 -5.15 4.96 0.91
CA ILE A 64 -5.47 6.38 0.89
C ILE A 64 -6.24 6.64 -0.39
N ASP A 65 -7.54 6.87 -0.24
CA ASP A 65 -8.40 7.24 -1.37
C ASP A 65 -8.05 8.65 -1.87
N GLY A 66 -7.17 8.72 -2.87
CA GLY A 66 -6.90 9.93 -3.64
C GLY A 66 -7.94 10.16 -4.74
N ILE A 67 -8.11 11.41 -5.17
CA ILE A 67 -8.88 11.83 -6.36
C ILE A 67 -8.38 11.13 -7.64
N SER A 68 -7.17 10.57 -7.62
CA SER A 68 -6.50 9.83 -8.68
C SER A 68 -6.85 8.33 -8.79
N HIS A 69 -7.90 7.86 -8.08
CA HIS A 69 -8.44 6.50 -8.23
C HIS A 69 -9.00 6.18 -9.64
N ASP A 70 -9.04 7.17 -10.55
CA ASP A 70 -9.42 7.01 -11.97
C ASP A 70 -8.25 6.66 -12.91
N SER A 71 -7.05 6.38 -12.38
CA SER A 71 -5.99 5.82 -13.23
C SER A 71 -6.33 4.36 -13.56
N GLU A 72 -6.29 4.03 -14.84
CA GLU A 72 -6.63 2.78 -15.56
C GLU A 72 -6.33 1.43 -14.87
N LEU A 73 -5.49 1.44 -13.82
CA LEU A 73 -5.16 0.30 -12.97
C LEU A 73 -6.25 -0.08 -11.95
N ALA A 74 -7.05 0.90 -11.48
CA ALA A 74 -8.13 0.64 -10.51
C ALA A 74 -9.31 -0.13 -11.12
N ILE A 75 -9.55 0.06 -12.42
CA ILE A 75 -10.69 -0.52 -13.15
C ILE A 75 -10.60 -2.05 -13.25
N ILE A 76 -9.41 -2.64 -13.13
CA ILE A 76 -9.25 -4.09 -13.37
C ILE A 76 -9.85 -4.95 -12.23
N LYS A 77 -10.06 -4.46 -11.00
CA LYS A 77 -10.25 -5.36 -9.85
C LYS A 77 -11.20 -4.90 -8.73
N ASP A 78 -12.40 -4.46 -9.10
CA ASP A 78 -13.51 -4.38 -8.14
C ASP A 78 -14.59 -5.46 -8.34
N GLN A 79 -14.40 -6.39 -9.29
CA GLN A 79 -15.34 -7.49 -9.54
C GLN A 79 -15.02 -8.81 -8.80
N GLN A 80 -13.95 -8.88 -8.01
CA GLN A 80 -13.60 -10.08 -7.22
C GLN A 80 -13.58 -9.81 -5.71
N ARG A 81 -14.49 -8.96 -5.24
CA ARG A 81 -14.72 -8.72 -3.80
C ARG A 81 -16.01 -9.38 -3.27
N GLN A 82 -16.52 -10.41 -3.95
CA GLN A 82 -17.60 -11.29 -3.43
C GLN A 82 -17.08 -12.71 -3.23
#